data_AF-A0A6P5PTN7-F1
#
_entry.id   AF-A0A6P5PTN7-F1
#
_cell.length_a   1.000
_cell.length_b   1.000
_cell.length_c   1.000
_cell.angle_alpha   90.00
_cell.angle_beta   90.00
_cell.angle_gamma   90.00
#
_symmetry.space_group_name_H-M   'P 1'
#
loop_
_entity.id
_entity.type
_entity.pdbx_description
1 polymer ?
#
loop_
_entity_poly.entity_id
_entity_poly.type
_entity_poly.pdbx_seq_one_letter_code
_entity_poly.pdbx_strand_id
1 'polypeptide(L)'
;MDTLVFMKVHLESWVYKGLYGQHDSNLELMKEILHHYICIEVDEGLNDTVMYIYGLKIFAMFAMFVIVSLACNLRIKRHRARAWARGLQSPVWWNWRYFI
;
A
#
# COMPACT_ATOMS: atom_id res chain seq x y z
N MET A 1 11.17 10.83 24.45
CA MET A 1 10.65 11.96 23.66
C MET A 1 9.96 11.37 22.46
N ASP A 2 8.64 11.26 22.52
CA ASP A 2 7.83 10.76 21.41
C ASP A 2 7.81 11.81 20.30
N THR A 3 8.68 11.63 19.30
CA THR A 3 8.74 12.51 18.14
C THR A 3 7.52 12.27 17.26
N LEU A 4 6.69 13.30 17.10
CA LEU A 4 5.71 13.37 16.02
C LEU A 4 6.46 13.44 14.69
N VAL A 5 5.99 12.68 13.70
CA VAL A 5 6.61 12.60 12.37
C VAL A 5 5.53 12.77 11.30
N PHE A 6 5.96 13.37 10.21
CA PHE A 6 5.23 13.47 8.97
C PHE A 6 5.88 12.56 7.93
N MET A 7 5.09 11.72 7.28
CA MET A 7 5.53 10.84 6.20
C MET A 7 4.61 10.98 4.99
N LYS A 8 5.20 10.84 3.80
CA LYS A 8 4.50 10.91 2.53
C LYS A 8 4.74 9.61 1.76
N VAL A 9 3.65 9.00 1.30
CA VAL A 9 3.70 7.78 0.49
C VAL A 9 3.02 8.06 -0.85
N HIS A 10 3.74 7.80 -1.94
CA HIS A 10 3.21 7.90 -3.29
C HIS A 10 2.74 6.50 -3.74
N LEU A 11 1.50 6.42 -4.20
CA LEU A 11 0.89 5.21 -4.73
C LEU A 11 0.30 5.49 -6.12
N GLU A 12 0.34 4.51 -7.00
CA GLU A 12 -0.39 4.57 -8.26
C GLU A 12 -1.91 4.52 -7.93
N SER A 13 -2.75 5.30 -8.63
CA SER A 13 -4.19 5.39 -8.26
C SER A 13 -4.91 4.03 -8.30
N TRP A 14 -4.47 3.10 -9.14
CA TRP A 14 -5.03 1.75 -9.19
C TRP A 14 -4.64 0.89 -7.97
N VAL A 15 -3.46 1.13 -7.38
CA VAL A 15 -3.02 0.46 -6.15
C VAL A 15 -3.87 0.95 -4.99
N TYR A 16 -4.02 2.27 -4.86
CA TYR A 16 -4.86 2.86 -3.83
C TYR A 16 -6.31 2.36 -3.93
N LYS A 17 -6.90 2.34 -5.13
CA LYS A 17 -8.23 1.76 -5.36
C LYS A 17 -8.30 0.27 -4.99
N GLY A 18 -7.22 -0.48 -5.20
CA GLY A 18 -7.14 -1.88 -4.75
C GLY A 18 -7.00 -2.04 -3.24
N LEU A 19 -6.40 -1.07 -2.55
CA LEU A 19 -6.30 -1.03 -1.10
C LEU A 19 -7.62 -0.60 -0.45
N TYR A 20 -8.35 0.33 -1.07
CA TYR A 20 -9.57 0.95 -0.55
C TYR A 20 -10.87 0.25 -1.01
N GLY A 21 -10.91 -0.27 -2.24
CA GLY A 21 -12.13 -0.75 -2.89
C GLY A 21 -12.66 -2.10 -2.41
N GLN A 22 -12.05 -2.71 -1.39
CA GLN A 22 -12.56 -3.92 -0.77
C GLN A 22 -13.41 -3.50 0.44
N HIS A 23 -14.68 -3.91 0.51
CA HIS A 23 -15.73 -3.40 1.39
C HIS A 23 -15.47 -3.51 2.91
N ASP A 24 -14.28 -3.99 3.30
CA ASP A 24 -13.64 -3.95 4.61
C ASP A 24 -12.16 -3.66 4.36
N SER A 25 -11.85 -2.41 3.97
CA SER A 25 -10.52 -2.11 3.45
C SER A 25 -9.51 -2.22 4.59
N ASN A 26 -8.45 -3.01 4.40
CA ASN A 26 -7.34 -3.12 5.38
C ASN A 26 -6.80 -1.73 5.79
N LEU A 27 -6.96 -0.75 4.90
CA LEU A 27 -6.61 0.64 5.14
C LEU A 27 -7.56 1.32 6.14
N GLU A 28 -8.88 1.18 5.99
CA GLU A 28 -9.83 1.72 6.98
C GLU A 28 -9.68 1.04 8.33
N LEU A 29 -9.51 -0.28 8.35
CA LEU A 29 -9.31 -1.02 9.60
C LEU A 29 -8.02 -0.57 10.30
N MET A 30 -6.96 -0.30 9.54
CA MET A 30 -5.73 0.29 10.08
C MET A 30 -5.93 1.72 10.57
N LYS A 31 -6.70 2.56 9.85
CA LYS A 31 -7.05 3.91 10.30
C LYS A 31 -7.83 3.88 11.62
N GLU A 32 -8.78 2.95 11.76
CA GLU A 32 -9.59 2.81 12.96
C GLU A 32 -8.76 2.34 14.16
N ILE A 33 -7.96 1.29 14.01
CA ILE A 33 -7.08 0.77 15.08
C ILE A 33 -6.06 1.83 15.54
N LEU A 34 -5.51 2.60 14.60
CA LEU A 34 -4.43 3.55 14.88
C LEU A 34 -4.90 4.99 15.00
N HIS A 35 -6.21 5.27 15.01
CA HIS A 35 -6.78 6.62 14.98
C HIS A 35 -6.26 7.52 16.11
N HIS A 36 -5.98 6.96 17.29
CA HIS A 36 -5.44 7.70 18.43
C HIS A 36 -3.94 8.04 18.31
N TYR A 37 -3.22 7.36 17.42
CA TYR A 37 -1.76 7.46 17.31
C TYR A 37 -1.30 8.14 16.02
N ILE A 38 -2.09 7.98 14.94
CA ILE A 38 -1.81 8.56 13.63
C ILE A 38 -3.08 9.08 12.96
N CYS A 39 -2.91 10.10 12.12
CA CYS A 39 -3.87 10.57 11.16
C CYS A 39 -3.36 10.26 9.75
N ILE A 40 -4.25 9.82 8.86
CA ILE A 40 -3.94 9.49 7.47
C ILE A 40 -4.87 10.27 6.55
N GLU A 41 -4.30 11.23 5.84
CA GLU A 41 -4.98 11.99 4.79
C GLU A 41 -4.59 11.45 3.41
N VAL A 42 -5.51 11.59 2.45
CA VAL A 42 -5.33 11.08 1.09
C VAL A 42 -5.66 12.19 0.11
N ASP A 43 -4.75 12.41 -0.83
CA ASP A 43 -4.90 13.31 -1.97
C ASP A 43 -4.92 12.48 -3.26
N GLU A 44 -6.11 12.34 -3.83
CA GLU A 44 -6.35 11.50 -5.01
C GLU A 44 -6.15 12.30 -6.30
N GLY A 45 -5.04 12.04 -6.99
CA GLY A 45 -4.78 12.53 -8.34
C GLY A 45 -5.26 11.58 -9.43
N LEU A 46 -5.24 12.08 -10.67
CA LEU A 46 -5.64 11.35 -11.88
C LEU A 46 -4.85 10.06 -12.12
N ASN A 47 -3.53 10.09 -11.88
CA ASN A 47 -2.62 8.96 -12.10
C ASN A 47 -1.97 8.43 -10.82
N ASP A 48 -1.71 9.33 -9.87
CA ASP A 48 -1.09 9.03 -8.60
C ASP A 48 -1.97 9.50 -7.44
N THR A 49 -1.94 8.72 -6.36
CA THR A 49 -2.54 9.03 -5.07
C THR A 49 -1.42 9.27 -4.07
N VAL A 50 -1.49 10.38 -3.35
CA VAL A 50 -0.56 10.71 -2.28
C VAL A 50 -1.24 10.46 -0.95
N MET A 51 -0.57 9.70 -0.08
CA MET A 51 -1.03 9.49 1.30
C MET A 51 -0.09 10.21 2.25
N TYR A 52 -0.67 11.00 3.13
CA TYR A 52 0.03 11.75 4.17
C TYR A 52 -0.26 11.09 5.52
N ILE A 53 0.79 10.73 6.25
CA ILE A 53 0.70 10.08 7.56
C ILE A 53 1.32 11.03 8.58
N TYR A 54 0.53 11.39 9.59
CA TYR A 54 0.94 12.26 10.69
C TYR A 54 0.78 11.51 12.00
N GLY A 55 1.74 11.60 12.92
CA GLY A 55 1.54 11.09 14.27
C GLY A 55 2.80 10.57 14.91
N LEU A 56 2.64 9.69 15.89
CA LEU A 56 3.76 9.12 16.64
C LEU A 56 4.66 8.28 15.73
N LYS A 57 5.98 8.52 15.79
CA LYS A 57 6.98 7.91 14.89
C LYS A 57 6.83 6.40 14.70
N ILE A 58 6.67 5.64 15.78
CA ILE A 58 6.58 4.17 15.72
C ILE A 58 5.34 3.73 14.94
N PHE A 59 4.18 4.32 15.24
CA PHE A 59 2.93 3.99 14.57
C PHE A 59 2.91 4.49 13.12
N ALA A 60 3.50 5.65 12.84
CA ALA A 60 3.65 6.15 11.48
C ALA A 60 4.55 5.25 10.63
N MET A 61 5.68 4.78 11.17
CA MET A 61 6.56 3.80 10.49
C MET A 61 5.82 2.47 10.25
N PHE A 62 5.08 1.99 11.24
CA PHE A 62 4.29 0.77 11.11
C PHE A 62 3.22 0.90 10.02
N ALA A 63 2.44 1.98 10.01
CA ALA A 63 1.43 2.24 8.99
C ALA A 63 2.04 2.35 7.59
N MET A 64 3.17 3.05 7.46
CA MET A 64 3.92 3.11 6.19
C MET A 64 4.36 1.73 5.73
N PHE A 65 4.88 0.89 6.63
CA PHE A 65 5.30 -0.47 6.32
C PHE A 65 4.12 -1.34 5.83
N VAL A 66 2.97 -1.25 6.50
CA VAL A 66 1.75 -1.98 6.10
C VAL A 66 1.26 -1.52 4.73
N ILE A 67 1.16 -0.21 4.49
CA ILE A 67 0.74 0.36 3.21
C ILE A 67 1.66 -0.10 2.08
N VAL A 68 2.98 0.01 2.26
CA VAL A 68 3.96 -0.40 1.24
C VAL A 68 3.90 -1.90 0.99
N SER A 69 3.79 -2.72 2.05
CA SER A 69 3.69 -4.18 1.91
C SER A 69 2.44 -4.61 1.15
N LEU A 70 1.29 -4.00 1.46
CA LEU A 70 0.04 -4.27 0.75
C LEU A 70 0.10 -3.80 -0.71
N ALA A 71 0.69 -2.62 -0.97
CA ALA A 71 0.93 -2.11 -2.31
C ALA A 71 1.80 -3.08 -3.14
N CYS A 72 2.90 -3.56 -2.56
CA CYS A 72 3.75 -4.56 -3.19
C CYS A 72 2.99 -5.88 -3.48
N ASN A 73 2.19 -6.35 -2.52
CA ASN A 73 1.38 -7.56 -2.72
C ASN A 73 0.37 -7.40 -3.88
N LEU A 74 -0.29 -6.24 -3.99
CA LEU A 74 -1.19 -5.93 -5.10
C LEU A 74 -0.45 -5.91 -6.44
N ARG A 75 0.74 -5.31 -6.50
CA ARG A 75 1.60 -5.34 -7.69
C ARG A 75 1.96 -6.77 -8.08
N ILE A 76 2.41 -7.59 -7.14
CA ILE A 76 2.75 -9.00 -7.37
C ILE A 76 1.53 -9.76 -7.91
N LYS A 77 0.36 -9.63 -7.27
CA LYS A 77 -0.89 -10.26 -7.73
C LYS A 77 -1.25 -9.85 -9.15
N ARG A 78 -1.15 -8.57 -9.48
CA ARG A 78 -1.43 -8.06 -10.84
C ARG A 78 -0.43 -8.58 -11.87
N HIS A 79 0.86 -8.60 -11.54
CA HIS A 79 1.89 -9.16 -12.42
C HIS A 79 1.66 -10.64 -12.67
N ARG A 80 1.29 -11.40 -11.63
CA ARG A 80 0.94 -12.82 -11.74
C ARG A 80 -0.28 -13.03 -12.64
N ALA A 81 -1.35 -12.27 -12.44
CA ALA A 81 -2.55 -12.34 -13.28
C ALA A 81 -2.24 -12.04 -14.75
N ARG A 82 -1.40 -11.04 -15.03
CA ARG A 82 -0.94 -10.72 -16.41
C ARG A 82 -0.08 -11.84 -17.01
N ALA A 83 0.78 -12.47 -16.22
CA ALA A 83 1.58 -13.61 -16.67
C ALA A 83 0.69 -14.79 -17.04
N TRP A 84 -0.33 -15.07 -16.22
CA TRP A 84 -1.33 -16.10 -16.50
C TRP A 84 -2.13 -15.82 -17.77
N ALA A 85 -2.58 -14.57 -17.97
CA ALA A 85 -3.28 -14.16 -19.18
C ALA A 85 -2.42 -14.31 -20.45
N ARG A 86 -1.10 -14.29 -20.32
CA ARG A 86 -0.14 -14.51 -21.43
C ARG A 86 0.27 -15.98 -21.60
N GLY A 87 -0.33 -16.91 -20.86
CA GLY A 87 0.01 -18.34 -20.92
C GLY A 87 1.37 -18.70 -20.30
N LEU A 88 2.01 -17.77 -19.59
CA LEU A 88 3.31 -17.99 -18.93
C LEU A 88 3.09 -18.71 -17.60
N GLN A 89 2.86 -20.02 -17.66
CA GLN A 89 2.65 -20.90 -16.48
C GLN A 89 3.97 -21.41 -15.85
N SER A 90 5.14 -21.14 -16.45
CA SER A 90 6.41 -21.72 -16.01
C SER A 90 6.91 -21.13 -14.68
N PRO A 91 7.39 -21.97 -13.73
CA PRO A 91 7.94 -21.56 -12.43
C PRO A 91 9.20 -20.69 -12.55
N VAL A 92 9.85 -20.65 -13.72
CA VAL A 92 11.03 -19.82 -13.98
C VAL A 92 10.70 -18.32 -13.90
N TRP A 93 9.46 -17.93 -14.21
CA TRP A 93 9.01 -16.53 -14.12
C TRP A 93 8.72 -16.06 -12.70
N TRP A 94 8.58 -16.96 -11.73
CA TRP A 94 8.36 -16.60 -10.32
C TRP A 94 9.64 -16.10 -9.64
N ASN A 95 10.81 -16.63 -10.03
CA ASN A 95 12.08 -16.27 -9.40
C ASN A 95 12.62 -14.88 -9.80
N TRP A 96 12.24 -14.36 -10.96
CA TRP A 96 12.88 -13.17 -11.53
C TRP A 96 12.27 -11.82 -11.15
N ARG A 97 11.14 -11.79 -10.42
CA ARG A 97 10.39 -10.54 -10.21
C ARG A 97 10.09 -10.13 -8.77
N TYR A 98 10.64 -10.83 -7.77
CA TYR A 98 10.66 -10.34 -6.39
C TYR A 98 11.55 -9.09 -6.19
N PHE A 99 12.24 -8.63 -7.25
CA PHE A 99 13.25 -7.55 -7.21
C PHE A 99 12.91 -6.30 -8.05
N ILE A 100 11.68 -6.12 -8.53
CA ILE A 100 11.26 -4.88 -9.23
C ILE A 100 10.07 -4.25 -8.54
#